data_AF-A0A927CT03-F1
#
_entry.id   AF-A0A927CT03-F1
#
_cell.length_a   1.000
_cell.length_b   1.000
_cell.length_c   1.000
_cell.angle_alpha   90.00
_cell.angle_beta   90.00
_cell.angle_gamma   90.00
#
_symmetry.space_group_name_H-M   'P 1'
#
loop_
_entity.id
_entity.type
_entity.pdbx_description
1 polymer ?
#
loop_
_entity_poly.entity_id
_entity_poly.type
_entity_poly.pdbx_seq_one_letter_code
_entity_poly.pdbx_strand_id
1 'polypeptide(L)'
;MAALHLYGTVRAAAPLVAWFDVAATAVVLLAAGTLLGVMFLFVRIASDDSDRYKELKEVVETLFGTPAHLRRNPDDRPDSATARSEAAASSGVAPFSEPCPACGETVTERHPECPSCGLRLL
;
A
#
# COMPACT_ATOMS: atom_id res chain seq x y z
N MET A 1 -2.90 -60.15 14.09
CA MET A 1 -2.68 -60.24 12.63
C MET A 1 -3.52 -59.26 11.78
N ALA A 2 -4.48 -58.51 12.33
CA ALA A 2 -5.24 -57.52 11.55
C ALA A 2 -4.50 -56.17 11.31
N ALA A 3 -3.57 -55.79 12.20
CA ALA A 3 -2.86 -54.50 12.10
C ALA A 3 -1.86 -54.41 10.93
N LEU A 4 -1.31 -55.53 10.47
CA LEU A 4 -0.34 -55.55 9.36
C LEU A 4 -1.01 -55.31 7.99
N HIS A 5 -2.29 -55.62 7.83
CA HIS A 5 -3.03 -55.39 6.58
C HIS A 5 -3.45 -53.92 6.39
N LEU A 6 -3.64 -53.17 7.49
CA LEU A 6 -3.91 -51.73 7.43
C LEU A 6 -2.66 -50.92 7.03
N TYR A 7 -1.48 -51.30 7.50
CA TYR A 7 -0.24 -50.62 7.11
C TYR A 7 0.16 -50.84 5.65
N GLY A 8 -0.16 -52.01 5.08
CA GLY A 8 0.13 -52.30 3.67
C GLY A 8 -0.74 -51.52 2.68
N THR A 9 -2.01 -51.27 3.02
CA THR A 9 -2.96 -50.56 2.15
C THR A 9 -2.69 -49.05 2.12
N VAL A 10 -2.28 -48.45 3.25
CA VAL A 10 -1.92 -47.02 3.32
C VAL A 10 -0.67 -46.71 2.47
N ARG A 11 0.28 -47.64 2.39
CA ARG A 11 1.52 -47.45 1.61
C ARG A 11 1.32 -47.59 0.10
N ALA A 12 0.29 -48.33 -0.34
CA ALA A 12 -0.07 -48.45 -1.75
C ALA A 12 -0.93 -47.28 -2.26
N ALA A 13 -1.68 -46.61 -1.37
CA ALA A 13 -2.48 -45.42 -1.71
C ALA A 13 -1.69 -44.11 -1.71
N ALA A 14 -0.56 -44.06 -0.99
CA ALA A 14 0.33 -42.90 -0.91
C ALA A 14 0.75 -42.27 -2.26
N PRO A 15 1.14 -43.02 -3.32
CA PRO A 15 1.54 -42.40 -4.59
C PRO A 15 0.37 -41.73 -5.33
N LEU A 16 -0.85 -42.24 -5.19
CA LEU A 16 -2.04 -41.65 -5.82
C LEU A 16 -2.45 -40.35 -5.12
N VAL A 17 -2.46 -40.36 -3.78
CA VAL A 17 -2.76 -39.16 -2.98
C VAL A 17 -1.72 -38.07 -3.23
N ALA A 18 -0.43 -38.44 -3.26
CA ALA A 18 0.63 -37.50 -3.59
C ALA A 18 0.50 -36.91 -5.01
N TRP A 19 0.06 -37.70 -5.99
CA TRP A 19 -0.23 -37.22 -7.34
C TRP A 19 -1.41 -36.22 -7.36
N PHE A 20 -2.45 -36.45 -6.55
CA PHE A 20 -3.55 -35.50 -6.40
C PHE A 20 -3.10 -34.19 -5.75
N ASP A 21 -2.25 -34.24 -4.72
CA ASP A 21 -1.70 -33.03 -4.08
C ASP A 21 -0.83 -32.23 -5.07
N VAL A 22 -0.01 -32.91 -5.87
CA VAL A 22 0.79 -32.28 -6.92
C VAL A 22 -0.10 -31.66 -8.00
N ALA A 23 -1.15 -32.36 -8.43
CA ALA A 23 -2.09 -31.83 -9.41
C ALA A 23 -2.87 -30.62 -8.87
N ALA A 24 -3.35 -30.69 -7.64
CA ALA A 24 -4.08 -29.61 -6.98
C ALA A 24 -3.20 -28.37 -6.82
N THR A 25 -1.97 -28.53 -6.33
CA THR A 25 -1.01 -27.41 -6.21
C THR A 25 -0.66 -26.82 -7.57
N ALA A 26 -0.46 -27.65 -8.61
CA ALA A 26 -0.22 -27.17 -9.97
C ALA A 26 -1.39 -26.34 -10.52
N VAL A 27 -2.65 -26.76 -10.29
CA VAL A 27 -3.83 -26.00 -10.70
C VAL A 27 -3.91 -24.65 -9.98
N VAL A 28 -3.65 -24.63 -8.67
CA VAL A 28 -3.63 -23.36 -7.89
C VAL A 28 -2.55 -22.43 -8.39
N LEU A 29 -1.34 -22.94 -8.67
CA LEU A 29 -0.24 -22.14 -9.22
C LEU A 29 -0.58 -21.60 -10.61
N LEU A 30 -1.25 -22.39 -11.45
CA LEU A 30 -1.70 -21.97 -12.77
C LEU A 30 -2.76 -20.85 -12.65
N ALA A 31 -3.74 -21.02 -11.75
CA ALA A 31 -4.75 -20.00 -11.48
C ALA A 31 -4.16 -18.69 -10.90
N ALA A 32 -3.17 -18.79 -10.02
CA ALA A 32 -2.44 -17.63 -9.52
C ALA A 32 -1.65 -16.95 -10.65
N GLY A 33 -0.98 -17.74 -11.50
CA GLY A 33 -0.24 -17.26 -12.67
C GLY A 33 -1.13 -16.56 -13.69
N THR A 34 -2.34 -17.08 -13.95
CA THR A 34 -3.30 -16.44 -14.85
C THR A 34 -3.82 -15.13 -14.28
N LEU A 35 -4.13 -15.06 -12.98
CA LEU A 35 -4.52 -13.82 -12.32
C LEU A 35 -3.45 -12.74 -12.45
N LEU A 36 -2.18 -13.09 -12.17
CA LEU A 36 -1.05 -12.17 -12.33
C LEU A 36 -0.85 -11.77 -13.79
N GLY A 37 -0.97 -12.71 -14.73
CA GLY A 37 -0.86 -12.46 -16.17
C GLY A 37 -1.94 -11.49 -16.66
N VAL A 38 -3.19 -11.66 -16.23
CA VAL A 38 -4.31 -10.77 -16.55
C VAL A 38 -4.06 -9.37 -15.98
N MET A 39 -3.63 -9.27 -14.71
CA MET A 39 -3.31 -7.99 -14.08
C MET A 39 -2.19 -7.27 -14.85
N PHE A 40 -1.12 -7.99 -15.19
CA PHE A 40 -0.01 -7.43 -15.97
C PHE A 40 -0.45 -6.98 -17.36
N LEU A 41 -1.27 -7.78 -18.06
CA LEU A 41 -1.80 -7.42 -19.37
C LEU A 41 -2.65 -6.15 -19.29
N PHE A 42 -3.50 -6.02 -18.26
CA PHE A 42 -4.32 -4.83 -18.04
C PHE A 42 -3.45 -3.59 -17.80
N VAL A 43 -2.43 -3.69 -16.94
CA VAL A 43 -1.47 -2.60 -16.71
C VAL A 43 -0.76 -2.23 -18.01
N ARG A 44 -0.36 -3.23 -18.81
CA ARG A 44 0.34 -2.99 -20.08
C ARG A 44 -0.58 -2.28 -21.07
N ILE A 45 -1.82 -2.73 -21.24
CA ILE A 45 -2.82 -2.06 -22.09
C ILE A 45 -3.08 -0.62 -21.61
N ALA A 46 -3.28 -0.43 -20.30
CA ALA A 46 -3.49 0.90 -19.72
C ALA A 46 -2.27 1.82 -19.86
N SER A 47 -1.06 1.26 -19.92
CA SER A 47 0.20 2.01 -20.09
C SER A 47 0.55 2.27 -21.56
N ASP A 48 0.09 1.42 -22.49
CA ASP A 48 0.30 1.57 -23.93
C ASP A 48 -0.51 2.73 -24.52
N ASP A 49 -1.58 3.16 -23.84
CA ASP A 49 -2.36 4.37 -24.12
C ASP A 49 -1.56 5.64 -23.71
N SER A 50 -0.52 5.91 -24.50
CA SER A 50 0.66 6.73 -24.18
C SER A 50 0.45 8.24 -23.99
N ASP A 51 -0.78 8.75 -23.97
CA ASP A 51 -1.03 10.13 -23.52
C ASP A 51 -0.93 10.25 -21.99
N ARG A 52 -1.13 9.16 -21.25
CA ARG A 52 -1.07 9.14 -19.77
C ARG A 52 0.34 9.22 -19.21
N TYR A 53 1.39 8.89 -19.97
CA TYR A 53 2.77 8.94 -19.46
C TYR A 53 3.25 10.39 -19.24
N LYS A 54 2.77 11.33 -20.06
CA LYS A 54 2.99 12.78 -19.85
C LYS A 54 2.22 13.28 -18.63
N GLU A 55 0.95 12.89 -18.48
CA GLU A 55 0.14 13.25 -17.30
C GLU A 55 0.74 12.66 -16.01
N LEU A 56 1.16 11.39 -16.01
CA LEU A 56 1.79 10.75 -14.86
C LEU A 56 3.13 11.42 -14.50
N LYS A 57 3.92 11.81 -15.51
CA LYS A 57 5.15 12.58 -15.29
C LYS A 57 4.84 13.96 -14.72
N GLU A 58 3.82 14.65 -15.21
CA GLU A 58 3.40 15.96 -14.72
C GLU A 58 2.82 15.88 -13.30
N VAL A 59 2.06 14.83 -12.98
CA VAL A 59 1.54 14.57 -11.63
C VAL A 59 2.67 14.18 -10.66
N VAL A 60 3.64 13.39 -11.10
CA VAL A 60 4.84 13.05 -10.30
C VAL A 60 5.75 14.27 -10.13
N GLU A 61 5.93 15.09 -11.16
CA GLU A 61 6.68 16.36 -11.09
C GLU A 61 5.95 17.42 -10.28
N THR A 62 4.62 17.37 -10.13
CA THR A 62 3.88 18.29 -9.24
C THR A 62 3.80 17.80 -7.81
N LEU A 63 3.86 16.48 -7.57
CA LEU A 63 3.86 15.90 -6.22
C LEU A 63 5.26 15.80 -5.61
N PHE A 64 6.28 15.54 -6.43
CA PHE A 64 7.67 15.34 -5.98
C PHE A 64 8.65 16.39 -6.51
N GLY A 65 8.31 17.10 -7.59
CA GLY A 65 9.02 18.30 -7.99
C GLY A 65 8.40 19.49 -7.29
N THR A 66 9.25 20.35 -6.72
CA THR A 66 8.83 21.69 -6.25
C THR A 66 7.95 22.33 -7.34
N PRO A 67 6.70 22.69 -7.03
CA PRO A 67 5.71 23.01 -8.06
C PRO A 67 6.21 24.04 -9.06
N ALA A 68 6.01 23.79 -10.36
CA ALA A 68 6.47 24.65 -11.44
C ALA A 68 5.96 26.11 -11.36
N HIS A 69 4.94 26.40 -10.56
CA HIS A 69 4.51 27.78 -10.29
C HIS A 69 5.46 28.58 -9.38
N LEU A 70 6.45 27.95 -8.75
CA LEU A 70 7.57 28.64 -8.08
C LEU A 70 8.84 28.71 -8.91
N ARG A 71 8.88 28.04 -10.07
CA ARG A 71 9.93 28.24 -11.07
C ARG A 71 9.64 29.54 -11.79
N ARG A 72 9.86 30.66 -11.09
CA ARG A 72 9.86 32.02 -11.63
C ARG A 72 10.77 32.01 -12.85
N ASN A 73 10.15 32.01 -14.03
CA ASN A 73 10.84 32.41 -15.24
C ASN A 73 11.38 33.84 -14.96
N PRO A 74 12.70 34.10 -15.05
CA PRO A 74 13.25 35.42 -14.73
C PRO A 74 12.77 36.53 -15.69
N ASP A 75 11.98 36.20 -16.72
CA ASP A 75 11.47 37.16 -17.69
C ASP A 75 10.09 37.79 -17.34
N ASP A 76 9.46 37.42 -16.22
CA ASP A 76 8.19 38.06 -15.79
C ASP A 76 8.25 38.61 -14.36
N ARG A 77 8.59 39.89 -14.27
CA ARG A 77 8.20 40.80 -13.18
C ARG A 77 8.30 42.25 -13.66
N PRO A 78 7.50 43.20 -13.13
CA PRO A 78 6.74 43.10 -11.88
C PRO A 78 5.31 43.67 -11.91
N ASP A 79 4.42 43.13 -11.07
CA ASP A 79 3.60 43.91 -10.12
C ASP A 79 2.61 43.00 -9.35
N SER A 80 2.81 42.88 -8.03
CA SER A 80 1.80 42.50 -7.01
C SER A 80 2.51 42.17 -5.68
N ALA A 81 2.78 43.21 -4.90
CA ALA A 81 3.35 43.13 -3.56
C ALA A 81 2.29 43.01 -2.44
N THR A 82 1.08 42.52 -2.74
CA THR A 82 -0.08 42.71 -1.85
C THR A 82 -0.80 41.42 -1.43
N ALA A 83 -0.22 40.23 -1.66
CA ALA A 83 -0.84 38.95 -1.28
C ALA A 83 -0.06 38.16 -0.21
N ARG A 84 0.92 38.79 0.47
CA ARG A 84 1.83 38.09 1.40
C ARG A 84 1.43 38.16 2.88
N SER A 85 0.36 38.86 3.24
CA SER A 85 0.01 39.08 4.66
C SER A 85 -1.03 38.12 5.25
N GLU A 86 -1.65 37.23 4.47
CA GLU A 86 -2.68 36.30 5.00
C GLU A 86 -2.18 34.85 5.18
N ALA A 87 -1.03 34.48 4.63
CA ALA A 87 -0.50 33.10 4.71
C ALA A 87 0.40 32.84 5.93
N ALA A 88 0.65 33.83 6.79
CA ALA A 88 1.59 33.72 7.91
C ALA A 88 0.93 33.40 9.27
N ALA A 89 -0.39 33.22 9.33
CA ALA A 89 -1.14 33.13 10.59
C ALA A 89 -1.63 31.72 10.99
N SER A 90 -1.35 30.66 10.21
CA SER A 90 -1.85 29.30 10.49
C SER A 90 -0.79 28.27 10.87
N SER A 91 0.49 28.66 11.03
CA SER A 91 1.51 27.81 11.67
C SER A 91 1.44 27.92 13.19
N GLY A 92 0.26 27.65 13.76
CA GLY A 92 0.14 27.26 15.15
C GLY A 92 0.31 25.75 15.20
N VAL A 93 1.39 25.27 15.83
CA VAL A 93 1.58 23.86 16.17
C VAL A 93 0.36 23.42 16.98
N ALA A 94 -0.61 22.79 16.33
CA ALA A 94 -1.70 22.14 17.02
C ALA A 94 -1.09 20.95 17.79
N PRO A 95 -1.40 20.79 19.09
CA PRO A 95 -0.90 19.65 19.85
C PRO A 95 -1.36 18.36 19.17
N PHE A 96 -0.42 17.48 18.84
CA PHE A 96 -0.71 16.18 18.25
C PHE A 96 -1.52 15.34 19.23
N SER A 97 -2.76 15.02 18.84
CA SER A 97 -3.72 14.25 19.63
C SER A 97 -4.36 13.19 18.75
N GLU A 98 -4.12 11.91 19.05
CA GLU A 98 -4.66 10.77 18.31
C GLU A 98 -5.51 9.90 19.24
N PRO A 99 -6.59 9.26 18.75
CA PRO A 99 -7.37 8.31 19.55
C PRO A 99 -6.60 7.00 19.76
N CYS A 100 -6.63 6.47 20.99
CA CYS A 100 -6.03 5.18 21.31
C CYS A 100 -6.72 4.05 20.52
N PRO A 101 -5.99 3.18 19.81
CA PRO A 101 -6.58 2.13 18.98
C PRO A 101 -7.32 1.04 19.78
N ALA A 102 -7.08 0.94 21.09
CA ALA A 102 -7.72 -0.06 21.94
C ALA A 102 -9.01 0.44 22.62
N CYS A 103 -9.09 1.72 23.00
CA CYS A 103 -10.21 2.24 23.79
C CYS A 103 -10.84 3.52 23.25
N GLY A 104 -10.25 4.15 22.24
CA GLY A 104 -10.75 5.38 21.63
C GLY A 104 -10.43 6.66 22.40
N GLU A 105 -9.82 6.58 23.58
CA GLU A 105 -9.46 7.76 24.37
C GLU A 105 -8.40 8.61 23.65
N THR A 106 -8.53 9.94 23.69
CA THR A 106 -7.53 10.84 23.09
C THR A 106 -6.23 10.80 23.88
N VAL A 107 -5.15 10.37 23.21
CA VAL A 107 -3.80 10.30 23.75
C VAL A 107 -2.90 11.30 23.02
N THR A 108 -1.87 11.75 23.71
CA THR A 108 -0.86 12.71 23.20
C THR A 108 0.51 12.05 23.23
N GLU A 109 1.47 12.57 22.46
CA GLU A 109 2.87 12.07 22.41
C GLU A 109 3.59 11.97 23.77
N ARG A 110 3.11 12.70 24.79
CA ARG A 110 3.64 12.64 26.16
C ARG A 110 3.32 11.35 26.91
N HIS A 111 2.40 10.53 26.40
CA HIS A 111 1.95 9.30 27.05
C HIS A 111 2.57 8.09 26.35
N PRO A 112 3.63 7.46 26.90
CA PRO A 112 4.17 6.22 26.36
C PRO A 112 3.20 5.03 26.51
N GLU A 113 2.24 5.19 27.43
CA GLU A 113 1.17 4.23 27.69
C GLU A 113 -0.15 4.99 27.80
N CYS A 114 -1.22 4.42 27.25
CA CYS A 114 -2.55 5.00 27.33
C CYS A 114 -3.06 4.98 28.79
N PRO A 115 -3.47 6.13 29.36
CA PRO A 115 -3.90 6.19 30.77
C PRO A 115 -5.22 5.45 31.04
N SER A 116 -6.02 5.18 30.01
CA SER A 116 -7.32 4.52 30.16
C SER A 116 -7.24 2.99 30.08
N CYS A 117 -6.37 2.44 29.23
CA CYS A 117 -6.32 0.99 28.99
C CYS A 117 -4.93 0.36 29.19
N GLY A 118 -3.90 1.15 29.49
CA GLY A 118 -2.54 0.66 29.72
C GLY A 118 -1.84 0.13 28.46
N LEU A 119 -2.40 0.38 27.27
CA LEU A 119 -1.77 -0.01 26.02
C LEU A 119 -0.52 0.86 25.77
N ARG A 120 0.63 0.21 25.51
CA ARG A 120 1.86 0.90 25.12
C ARG A 120 1.72 1.47 23.70
N LEU A 121 1.89 2.78 23.57
CA LEU A 121 1.85 3.51 22.30
C LEU A 121 3.29 3.60 21.77
N LEU A 122 3.51 3.17 20.52
CA LEU A 122 4.83 3.05 19.88
C LEU A 122 5.25 4.35 19.20
#